data_AF-A0A645CZH0-F1
#
_entry.id   AF-A0A645CZH0-F1
#
_cell.length_a   1.000
_cell.length_b   1.000
_cell.length_c   1.000
_cell.angle_alpha   90.00
_cell.angle_beta   90.00
_cell.angle_gamma   90.00
#
_symmetry.space_group_name_H-M   'P 1'
#
loop_
_entity.id
_entity.type
_entity.pdbx_description
1 polymer ?
#
loop_
_entity_poly.entity_id
_entity_poly.type
_entity_poly.pdbx_seq_one_letter_code
_entity_poly.pdbx_strand_id
1 'polypeptide(L)'
;MQEGAKGLVIEAMGRGNIPPKMAEAVERAIEKQVAVVIVSRCYKGRVLDSYGYPGGGKGLRNAGAIFGESLPGQKARIKLMLALGKTNDLREIRETFENGHY
;
A
#
# COMPACT_ATOMS: atom_id res chain seq x y z
N MET A 1 0.77 -7.45 -14.42
CA MET A 1 -0.60 -7.84 -14.05
C MET A 1 -1.33 -8.16 -15.33
N GLN A 2 -1.72 -9.42 -15.51
CA GLN A 2 -2.35 -9.92 -16.74
C GLN A 2 -3.82 -9.47 -16.87
N GLU A 3 -4.44 -8.86 -15.85
CA GLU A 3 -5.89 -8.59 -15.82
C GLU A 3 -6.29 -7.11 -15.62
N GLY A 4 -5.37 -6.15 -15.77
CA GLY A 4 -5.75 -4.72 -15.80
C GLY A 4 -6.18 -4.09 -14.46
N ALA A 5 -5.90 -4.73 -13.32
CA ALA A 5 -6.19 -4.19 -11.99
C ALA A 5 -5.60 -2.77 -11.79
N LYS A 6 -6.42 -1.86 -11.26
CA LYS A 6 -6.05 -0.45 -10.98
C LYS A 6 -5.58 -0.20 -9.55
N GLY A 7 -5.82 -1.16 -8.64
CA GLY A 7 -5.36 -1.08 -7.26
C GLY A 7 -5.10 -2.45 -6.65
N LEU A 8 -4.19 -2.48 -5.67
CA LEU A 8 -3.81 -3.64 -4.88
C LEU A 8 -3.80 -3.26 -3.40
N VAL A 9 -4.39 -4.10 -2.55
CA VAL A 9 -4.21 -4.03 -1.09
C VAL A 9 -3.39 -5.23 -0.67
N ILE A 10 -2.26 -4.98 -0.03
CA ILE A 10 -1.36 -6.02 0.47
C ILE A 10 -1.46 -6.04 1.99
N GLU A 11 -1.97 -7.15 2.52
CA GLU A 11 -1.90 -7.39 3.95
C GLU A 11 -0.52 -7.94 4.32
N ALA A 12 0.37 -7.03 4.73
CA ALA A 12 1.76 -7.29 5.02
C ALA A 12 1.98 -7.76 6.48
N MET A 13 3.20 -8.18 6.79
CA MET A 13 3.60 -8.67 8.12
C MET A 13 3.93 -7.50 9.06
N GLY A 14 3.43 -7.56 10.30
CA GLY A 14 3.81 -6.64 11.37
C GLY A 14 3.65 -5.17 10.98
N ARG A 15 4.77 -4.43 10.91
CA ARG A 15 4.83 -3.00 10.58
C ARG A 15 4.64 -2.67 9.10
N GLY A 16 4.17 -3.60 8.27
CA GLY A 16 3.96 -3.35 6.82
C GLY A 16 5.06 -3.94 5.94
N ASN A 17 5.72 -5.01 6.40
CA ASN A 17 6.83 -5.63 5.70
C ASN A 17 6.36 -6.81 4.83
N ILE A 18 6.97 -6.98 3.66
CA ILE A 18 6.76 -8.13 2.77
C ILE A 18 8.07 -8.91 2.58
N PRO A 19 8.00 -10.19 2.15
CA PRO A 19 9.19 -10.94 1.76
C PRO A 19 9.99 -10.20 0.66
N PRO A 20 11.34 -10.19 0.72
CA PRO A 20 12.17 -9.47 -0.27
C PRO A 20 11.88 -9.84 -1.72
N LYS A 21 11.57 -11.11 -2.00
CA LYS A 21 11.23 -11.60 -3.34
C LYS A 21 9.95 -10.98 -3.93
N MET A 22 9.11 -10.37 -3.10
CA MET A 22 7.89 -9.67 -3.55
C MET A 22 8.13 -8.18 -3.84
N ALA A 23 9.22 -7.58 -3.32
CA ALA A 23 9.47 -6.14 -3.42
C ALA A 23 9.51 -5.67 -4.89
N GLU A 24 10.25 -6.38 -5.74
CA GLU A 24 10.35 -6.08 -7.17
C GLU A 24 8.99 -6.15 -7.87
N ALA A 25 8.11 -7.06 -7.47
CA ALA A 25 6.77 -7.15 -8.05
C ALA A 25 5.88 -5.97 -7.64
N VAL A 26 6.06 -5.45 -6.42
CA VAL A 26 5.36 -4.26 -5.93
C VAL A 26 5.87 -3.01 -6.63
N GLU A 27 7.18 -2.85 -6.80
CA GLU A 27 7.79 -1.74 -7.53
C GLU A 27 7.27 -1.69 -8.97
N ARG A 28 7.29 -2.82 -9.70
CA ARG A 28 6.73 -2.91 -11.05
C ARG A 28 5.23 -2.62 -11.12
N ALA A 29 4.48 -2.86 -10.04
CA ALA A 29 3.06 -2.51 -9.98
C ALA A 29 2.88 -0.99 -9.90
N ILE A 30 3.68 -0.34 -9.05
CA ILE A 30 3.64 1.11 -8.85
C ILE A 30 4.12 1.85 -10.11
N GLU A 31 5.19 1.38 -10.76
CA GLU A 31 5.67 1.91 -12.06
C GLU A 31 4.57 1.89 -13.13
N LYS A 32 3.69 0.88 -13.10
CA LYS A 32 2.53 0.75 -13.99
C LYS A 32 1.31 1.55 -13.53
N GLN A 33 1.49 2.49 -12.60
CA GLN A 33 0.44 3.34 -12.04
C GLN A 33 -0.70 2.56 -11.37
N VAL A 34 -0.38 1.40 -10.77
CA VAL A 34 -1.34 0.68 -9.93
C VAL A 34 -1.23 1.20 -8.49
N ALA A 35 -2.35 1.59 -7.90
CA ALA A 35 -2.38 2.05 -6.52
C ALA A 35 -2.12 0.88 -5.56
N VAL A 36 -0.93 0.82 -4.96
CA VAL A 36 -0.56 -0.23 -3.99
C VAL A 36 -0.70 0.30 -2.58
N VAL A 37 -1.65 -0.25 -1.81
CA VAL A 37 -1.88 0.07 -0.41
C VAL A 37 -1.33 -1.05 0.48
N ILE A 38 -0.47 -0.72 1.43
CA ILE A 38 0.08 -1.63 2.43
C ILE A 38 -0.70 -1.49 3.73
N VAL A 39 -1.22 -2.60 4.24
CA VAL A 39 -1.82 -2.71 5.58
C VAL A 39 -1.13 -3.82 6.36
N SER A 40 -1.45 -3.95 7.65
CA SER A 40 -0.99 -5.09 8.46
C SER A 40 -2.03 -6.19 8.52
N ARG A 41 -1.60 -7.46 8.50
CA ARG A 41 -2.45 -8.61 8.87
C ARG A 41 -2.68 -8.73 10.38
N CYS A 42 -1.90 -8.03 11.19
CA CYS A 42 -2.09 -8.04 12.63
C CYS A 42 -3.43 -7.40 12.98
N TYR A 43 -4.14 -7.99 13.95
CA TYR A 43 -5.46 -7.50 14.37
C TYR A 43 -5.44 -6.04 14.87
N LYS A 44 -4.32 -5.61 15.46
CA LYS A 44 -4.09 -4.24 15.93
C LYS A 44 -2.69 -3.77 15.53
N GLY A 45 -2.53 -2.45 15.50
CA GLY A 45 -1.28 -1.77 15.16
C GLY A 45 -1.42 -0.95 13.89
N ARG A 46 -0.29 -0.37 13.47
CA ARG A 46 -0.21 0.43 12.24
C ARG A 46 1.05 0.10 11.46
N VAL A 47 0.98 0.27 10.15
CA VAL A 47 2.15 0.19 9.26
C VAL A 47 3.04 1.43 9.43
N LEU A 48 4.35 1.25 9.40
CA LEU A 48 5.37 2.30 9.51
C LEU A 48 6.63 1.92 8.70
N ASP A 49 7.36 2.92 8.24
CA ASP A 49 8.55 2.82 7.40
C ASP A 49 9.84 2.56 8.21
N SER A 50 9.72 1.79 9.29
CA SER A 50 10.81 1.61 10.26
C SER A 50 11.97 0.75 9.74
N TYR A 51 11.76 -0.09 8.73
CA TYR A 51 12.74 -1.07 8.26
C TYR A 51 13.20 -0.77 6.82
N GLY A 52 14.52 -0.75 6.62
CA GLY A 52 15.19 -0.34 5.37
C GLY A 52 15.76 -1.46 4.50
N TYR A 53 15.28 -2.70 4.64
CA TYR A 53 15.68 -3.81 3.76
C TYR A 53 14.73 -3.95 2.55
N PRO A 54 15.08 -4.71 1.50
CA PRO A 54 14.17 -4.94 0.36
C PRO A 54 12.85 -5.58 0.81
N GLY A 55 11.73 -4.90 0.58
CA GLY A 55 10.41 -5.32 1.08
C GLY A 55 10.08 -4.83 2.51
N GLY A 56 11.00 -4.13 3.17
CA GLY A 56 10.73 -3.37 4.38
C GLY A 56 9.92 -2.10 4.09
N GLY A 57 9.14 -1.65 5.06
CA GLY A 57 8.24 -0.50 4.91
C GLY A 57 8.91 0.75 4.32
N LYS A 58 10.17 1.04 4.66
CA LYS A 58 10.91 2.20 4.10
C LYS A 58 11.13 2.10 2.60
N GLY A 59 11.56 0.93 2.13
CA GLY A 59 11.76 0.69 0.70
C GLY A 59 10.44 0.79 -0.06
N LEU A 60 9.39 0.15 0.46
CA LEU A 60 8.05 0.18 -0.15
C LEU A 60 7.49 1.60 -0.24
N ARG A 61 7.63 2.40 0.83
CA ARG A 61 7.16 3.79 0.85
C ARG A 61 7.92 4.65 -0.16
N ASN A 62 9.24 4.53 -0.20
CA ASN A 62 10.09 5.23 -1.17
C ASN A 62 9.76 4.85 -2.61
N ALA A 63 9.40 3.58 -2.86
CA ALA A 63 8.94 3.11 -4.15
C ALA A 63 7.56 3.66 -4.55
N GLY A 64 6.83 4.33 -3.65
CA GLY A 64 5.54 4.94 -3.92
C GLY A 64 4.34 4.17 -3.37
N ALA A 65 4.55 3.15 -2.53
CA ALA A 65 3.45 2.48 -1.84
C ALA A 65 2.73 3.43 -0.87
N ILE A 66 1.42 3.23 -0.73
CA ILE A 66 0.52 4.02 0.11
C ILE A 66 0.30 3.24 1.40
N PHE A 67 0.37 3.88 2.56
CA PHE A 67 0.17 3.21 3.83
C PHE A 67 -1.27 3.35 4.31
N GLY A 68 -1.93 2.22 4.54
CA GLY A 68 -3.32 2.16 5.03
C GLY A 68 -3.47 2.36 6.54
N GLU A 69 -2.44 2.89 7.19
CA GLU A 69 -2.38 3.19 8.62
C GLU A 69 -2.78 1.99 9.51
N SER A 70 -3.90 2.09 10.24
CA SER A 70 -4.45 1.05 11.13
C SER A 70 -5.67 0.33 10.55
N LEU A 71 -6.03 0.61 9.28
CA LEU A 71 -7.18 -0.03 8.65
C LEU A 71 -6.91 -1.53 8.41
N PRO A 72 -7.88 -2.40 8.76
CA PRO A 72 -7.90 -3.77 8.26
C PRO A 72 -7.98 -3.81 6.73
N GLY A 73 -7.44 -4.86 6.12
CA GLY A 73 -7.38 -4.98 4.66
C GLY A 73 -8.73 -4.91 3.96
N GLN A 74 -9.80 -5.44 4.55
CA GLN A 74 -11.13 -5.34 3.95
C GLN A 74 -11.62 -3.88 3.87
N LYS A 75 -11.38 -3.09 4.91
CA LYS A 75 -11.77 -1.66 4.94
C LYS A 75 -10.88 -0.84 4.00
N ALA A 76 -9.59 -1.12 3.97
CA ALA A 76 -8.67 -0.47 3.03
C ALA A 76 -9.04 -0.77 1.58
N ARG A 77 -9.48 -1.99 1.26
CA ARG A 77 -9.96 -2.35 -0.09
C ARG A 77 -11.19 -1.56 -0.49
N ILE A 78 -12.19 -1.43 0.38
CA ILE A 78 -13.39 -0.63 0.10
C ILE A 78 -13.01 0.83 -0.13
N LYS A 79 -12.16 1.40 0.74
CA LYS A 79 -11.67 2.77 0.60
C LYS A 79 -10.92 2.99 -0.72
N LEU A 80 -10.07 2.04 -1.11
CA LEU A 80 -9.34 2.10 -2.38
C LEU A 80 -10.28 2.04 -3.59
N MET A 81 -11.33 1.20 -3.55
CA MET A 81 -12.34 1.16 -4.61
C MET A 81 -13.07 2.51 -4.76
N LEU A 82 -13.44 3.15 -3.65
CA LEU A 82 -14.07 4.47 -3.67
C LEU A 82 -13.11 5.56 -4.19
N ALA A 83 -11.86 5.55 -3.76
CA ALA A 83 -10.84 6.50 -4.23
C ALA A 83 -10.61 6.36 -5.75
N LEU A 84 -10.46 5.13 -6.25
CA LEU A 84 -10.31 4.85 -7.69
C LEU A 84 -11.57 5.21 -8.51
N GLY A 85 -12.76 5.16 -7.90
CA GLY A 85 -13.99 5.65 -8.53
C GLY A 85 -14.04 7.18 -8.67
N LYS A 86 -13.24 7.90 -7.88
CA LYS A 86 -13.15 9.37 -7.89
C LYS A 86 -12.02 9.88 -8.79
N THR A 87 -10.84 9.23 -8.74
CA THR A 87 -9.62 9.73 -9.36
C THR A 87 -8.65 8.59 -9.68
N ASN A 88 -7.80 8.80 -10.68
CA ASN A 88 -6.67 7.92 -10.98
C ASN A 88 -5.31 8.55 -10.58
N ASP A 89 -5.29 9.77 -10.01
CA ASP A 89 -4.05 10.38 -9.51
C ASP A 89 -3.64 9.68 -8.20
N LEU A 90 -2.50 8.99 -8.22
CA LEU A 90 -1.97 8.26 -7.06
C LEU A 90 -1.69 9.18 -5.86
N ARG A 91 -1.41 10.47 -6.08
CA ARG A 91 -1.21 11.45 -5.00
C ARG A 91 -2.51 11.74 -4.27
N GLU A 92 -3.59 11.99 -5.02
CA GLU A 92 -4.92 12.18 -4.43
C GLU A 92 -5.37 10.91 -3.70
N ILE A 93 -5.15 9.73 -4.28
CA ILE A 93 -5.47 8.46 -3.61
C ILE A 93 -4.66 8.33 -2.32
N ARG A 94 -3.35 8.61 -2.34
CA ARG A 94 -2.48 8.60 -1.15
C ARG A 94 -3.01 9.52 -0.07
N GLU A 95 -3.39 10.75 -0.40
CA GLU A 95 -3.96 11.70 0.54
C GLU A 95 -5.21 11.14 1.24
N THR A 96 -6.08 10.42 0.53
CA THR A 96 -7.24 9.81 1.18
C THR A 96 -6.86 8.85 2.30
N PHE A 97 -5.72 8.15 2.19
CA PHE A 97 -5.24 7.18 3.19
C PHE A 97 -4.39 7.82 4.29
N GLU A 98 -3.52 8.77 3.93
CA GLU A 98 -2.46 9.27 4.81
C GLU A 98 -2.79 10.62 5.46
N ASN A 99 -3.85 11.32 5.05
CA ASN A 99 -4.21 12.63 5.62
C ASN A 99 -4.43 12.56 7.15
N GLY A 100 -3.68 13.39 7.88
CA GLY A 100 -3.66 13.43 9.35
C GLY A 100 -2.91 12.27 10.03
N HIS A 101 -2.35 11.33 9.25
CA HIS A 101 -1.86 10.06 9.76
C HIS A 101 -0.61 9.53 9.04
N TYR A 102 0.30 10.39 8.59
CA TYR A 102 1.69 10.03 8.33
C TYR A 102 2.58 11.26 8.24
#